data_AF-A0A9E3B560-F1
#
_entry.id   AF-A0A9E3B560-F1
#
_cell.length_a   1.000
_cell.length_b   1.000
_cell.length_c   1.000
_cell.angle_alpha   90.00
_cell.angle_beta   90.00
_cell.angle_gamma   90.00
#
_symmetry.space_group_name_H-M   'P 1'
#
loop_
_entity.id
_entity.type
_entity.pdbx_description
1 polymer ?
#
loop_
_entity_poly.entity_id
_entity_poly.type
_entity_poly.pdbx_seq_one_letter_code
_entity_poly.pdbx_strand_id
1 'polypeptide(L)'
;EYFDIITMLRNRVPNADKVIFSTHVHNDLGLAVANSLAGVLAGARQVECTINGIGERAGNAALEEIVMALRVRKDIMPFTTGINTTLLNRASKLVSNVTGFPVQYNKAIVGKNAFSHESGIHQDGMLKNVETYEIMRPEDVGVNATSLMLGKLSGRHAFRDKLESMGYVLEEEAFNDAFKRFKDLADRKKHVFDEDIAALVDDGIMRGHDTIVIKALRVEAGTGVVPTASMTLSFDGQVKSATVSGEGPVDAIFKAIRELYPHSANLQLFQINAVTEGTDAQATVNVRLEENGRTVTGKASDTDTMAAAAYAYVNALNKLLVKRQKQEPEALTVAR
;
A
#
# COMPACT_ATOMS: atom_id res chain seq x y z
N GLU A 1 -19.83 15.73 24.37
CA GLU A 1 -20.00 14.31 24.72
C GLU A 1 -18.67 13.61 25.00
N TYR A 2 -17.83 13.28 24.01
CA TYR A 2 -16.61 12.47 24.28
C TYR A 2 -15.64 13.15 25.27
N PHE A 3 -15.46 14.48 25.15
CA PHE A 3 -14.73 15.29 26.14
C PHE A 3 -15.31 15.14 27.57
N ASP A 4 -16.63 15.22 27.69
CA ASP A 4 -17.33 15.15 28.98
C ASP A 4 -17.22 13.77 29.61
N ILE A 5 -17.26 12.71 28.79
CA ILE A 5 -17.07 11.33 29.24
C ILE A 5 -15.67 11.15 29.83
N ILE A 6 -14.62 11.57 29.11
CA ILE A 6 -13.25 11.46 29.62
C ILE A 6 -13.05 12.30 30.88
N THR A 7 -13.59 13.52 30.90
CA THR A 7 -13.56 14.39 32.09
C THR A 7 -14.25 13.72 33.29
N MET A 8 -15.42 13.14 33.07
CA MET A 8 -16.18 12.42 34.09
C MET A 8 -15.40 11.22 34.63
N LEU A 9 -14.82 10.40 33.74
CA LEU A 9 -14.00 9.25 34.14
C LEU A 9 -12.80 9.67 34.98
N ARG A 10 -12.07 10.71 34.56
CA ARG A 10 -10.93 11.23 35.33
C ARG A 10 -11.32 11.75 36.71
N ASN A 11 -12.52 12.32 36.85
CA ASN A 11 -13.01 12.87 38.10
C ASN A 11 -13.61 11.81 39.05
N ARG A 12 -14.15 10.71 38.51
CA ARG A 12 -14.93 9.74 39.29
C ARG A 12 -14.24 8.42 39.55
N VAL A 13 -13.28 8.02 38.71
CA VAL A 13 -12.61 6.72 38.85
C VAL A 13 -11.56 6.82 39.98
N PRO A 14 -11.61 5.94 41.01
CA PRO A 14 -10.58 5.88 42.03
C PRO A 14 -9.21 5.59 41.42
N ASN A 15 -8.15 6.26 41.93
CA ASN A 15 -6.79 6.18 41.40
C ASN A 15 -6.64 6.66 39.93
N ALA A 16 -7.54 7.49 39.42
CA ALA A 16 -7.44 8.07 38.07
C ALA A 16 -6.12 8.83 37.84
N ASP A 17 -5.54 9.40 38.89
CA ASP A 17 -4.24 10.08 38.89
C ASP A 17 -3.05 9.13 38.63
N LYS A 18 -3.22 7.83 38.90
CA LYS A 18 -2.18 6.80 38.78
C LYS A 18 -2.18 6.07 37.44
N VAL A 19 -3.11 6.41 36.54
CA VAL A 19 -3.27 5.72 35.26
C VAL A 19 -3.12 6.69 34.07
N ILE A 20 -2.95 6.11 32.89
CA ILE A 20 -3.02 6.83 31.62
C ILE A 20 -4.37 6.51 30.99
N PHE A 21 -5.18 7.56 30.78
CA PHE A 21 -6.39 7.43 30.00
C PHE A 21 -6.03 7.38 28.52
N SER A 22 -6.47 6.31 27.86
CA SER A 22 -6.36 6.10 26.41
C SER A 22 -7.71 6.38 25.74
N THR A 23 -7.68 6.89 24.52
CA THR A 23 -8.84 6.98 23.64
C THR A 23 -8.68 6.03 22.47
N HIS A 24 -9.61 5.10 22.31
CA HIS A 24 -9.70 4.21 21.16
C HIS A 24 -11.05 4.43 20.48
N VAL A 25 -11.06 5.06 19.32
CA VAL A 25 -12.30 5.53 18.69
C VAL A 25 -12.43 5.01 17.26
N HIS A 26 -13.58 4.39 16.98
CA HIS A 26 -13.97 3.95 15.64
C HIS A 26 -14.68 5.06 14.85
N ASN A 27 -14.69 4.92 13.53
CA ASN A 27 -15.08 5.98 12.60
C ASN A 27 -16.46 5.79 11.94
N ASP A 28 -17.37 5.06 12.59
CA ASP A 28 -18.69 4.70 12.02
C ASP A 28 -19.51 5.93 11.56
N LEU A 29 -19.31 7.10 12.17
CA LEU A 29 -19.97 8.37 11.80
C LEU A 29 -19.01 9.43 11.25
N GLY A 30 -17.76 9.07 10.93
CA GLY A 30 -16.76 10.03 10.43
C GLY A 30 -16.19 10.99 11.49
N LEU A 31 -16.39 10.70 12.78
CA LEU A 31 -16.01 11.59 13.90
C LEU A 31 -14.85 11.04 14.75
N ALA A 32 -14.17 9.97 14.34
CA ALA A 32 -13.17 9.30 15.18
C ALA A 32 -12.02 10.22 15.61
N VAL A 33 -11.48 11.00 14.67
CA VAL A 33 -10.39 11.95 14.94
C VAL A 33 -10.86 13.08 15.84
N ALA A 34 -12.03 13.67 15.57
CA ALA A 34 -12.60 14.73 16.40
C ALA A 34 -12.83 14.27 17.85
N ASN A 35 -13.38 13.07 18.04
CA ASN A 35 -13.60 12.48 19.36
C ASN A 35 -12.28 12.15 20.07
N SER A 36 -11.29 11.63 19.35
CA SER A 36 -9.95 11.36 19.92
C SER A 36 -9.30 12.65 20.42
N LEU A 37 -9.31 13.72 19.61
CA LEU A 37 -8.80 15.03 19.99
C LEU A 37 -9.58 15.65 21.16
N ALA A 38 -10.90 15.48 21.19
CA ALA A 38 -11.73 15.90 22.33
C ALA A 38 -11.35 15.16 23.62
N GLY A 39 -11.00 13.87 23.55
CA GLY A 39 -10.49 13.13 24.71
C GLY A 39 -9.12 13.62 25.17
N VAL A 40 -8.22 13.98 24.23
CA VAL A 40 -6.92 14.59 24.56
C VAL A 40 -7.12 15.93 25.29
N LEU A 41 -8.03 16.79 24.80
CA LEU A 41 -8.39 18.04 25.48
C LEU A 41 -8.93 17.81 26.90
N ALA A 42 -9.69 16.72 27.11
CA ALA A 42 -10.19 16.33 28.43
C ALA A 42 -9.12 15.72 29.36
N GLY A 43 -7.89 15.53 28.86
CA GLY A 43 -6.74 15.05 29.64
C GLY A 43 -6.39 13.58 29.41
N ALA A 44 -6.92 12.93 28.37
CA ALA A 44 -6.35 11.66 27.90
C ALA A 44 -4.92 11.90 27.38
N ARG A 45 -4.02 10.95 27.66
CA ARG A 45 -2.59 11.05 27.31
C ARG A 45 -2.13 10.01 26.29
N GLN A 46 -3.03 9.15 25.85
CA GLN A 46 -2.79 8.14 24.82
C GLN A 46 -3.96 8.12 23.84
N VAL A 47 -3.64 7.96 22.56
CA VAL A 47 -4.62 7.78 21.49
C VAL A 47 -4.26 6.51 20.73
N GLU A 48 -5.16 5.55 20.69
CA GLU A 48 -5.06 4.36 19.85
C GLU A 48 -5.64 4.70 18.47
N CYS A 49 -4.79 4.62 17.46
CA CYS A 49 -5.08 5.07 16.10
C CYS A 49 -4.33 4.19 15.09
N THR A 50 -4.66 4.34 13.82
CA THR A 50 -4.06 3.56 12.74
C THR A 50 -3.71 4.44 11.55
N ILE A 51 -2.68 4.05 10.80
CA ILE A 51 -2.34 4.69 9.52
C ILE A 51 -3.50 4.51 8.54
N ASN A 52 -3.87 5.58 7.85
CA ASN A 52 -4.99 5.61 6.90
C ASN A 52 -6.37 5.37 7.55
N GLY A 53 -6.45 5.29 8.88
CA GLY A 53 -7.67 4.94 9.60
C GLY A 53 -8.13 3.49 9.41
N ILE A 54 -7.23 2.58 8.98
CA ILE A 54 -7.59 1.17 8.79
C ILE A 54 -8.11 0.53 10.09
N GLY A 55 -9.15 -0.29 9.98
CA GLY A 55 -9.78 -0.96 11.11
C GLY A 55 -11.04 -1.71 10.70
N GLU A 56 -11.78 -2.20 11.68
CA GLU A 56 -13.09 -2.82 11.42
C GLU A 56 -14.10 -1.80 10.90
N ARG A 57 -15.02 -2.26 10.04
CA ARG A 57 -16.14 -1.46 9.50
C ARG A 57 -15.65 -0.17 8.82
N ALA A 58 -15.96 0.99 9.41
CA ALA A 58 -15.55 2.31 8.92
C ALA A 58 -14.13 2.71 9.35
N GLY A 59 -13.45 1.87 10.12
CA GLY A 59 -12.06 2.09 10.54
C GLY A 59 -11.91 2.70 11.93
N ASN A 60 -10.68 3.09 12.24
CA ASN A 60 -10.28 3.76 13.47
C ASN A 60 -9.94 5.23 13.20
N ALA A 61 -9.68 6.00 14.25
CA ALA A 61 -9.09 7.33 14.11
C ALA A 61 -7.75 7.26 13.33
N ALA A 62 -7.60 8.11 12.34
CA ALA A 62 -6.42 8.15 11.47
C ALA A 62 -5.25 8.84 12.19
N LEU A 63 -4.10 8.15 12.28
CA LEU A 63 -2.90 8.65 12.95
C LEU A 63 -2.39 9.94 12.31
N GLU A 64 -2.29 9.97 10.98
CA GLU A 64 -1.78 11.12 10.24
C GLU A 64 -2.64 12.38 10.46
N GLU A 65 -3.96 12.22 10.61
CA GLU A 65 -4.88 13.34 10.87
C GLU A 65 -4.75 13.86 12.30
N ILE A 66 -4.70 12.96 13.30
CA ILE A 66 -4.51 13.35 14.70
C ILE A 66 -3.19 14.11 14.87
N VAL A 67 -2.10 13.56 14.34
CA VAL A 67 -0.76 14.13 14.48
C VAL A 67 -0.67 15.50 13.82
N MET A 68 -1.21 15.63 12.60
CA MET A 68 -1.19 16.91 11.89
C MET A 68 -2.14 17.93 12.51
N ALA A 69 -3.28 17.52 13.06
CA ALA A 69 -4.15 18.43 13.82
C ALA A 69 -3.42 19.02 15.04
N LEU A 70 -2.71 18.20 15.83
CA LEU A 70 -1.91 18.68 16.96
C LEU A 70 -0.77 19.62 16.52
N ARG A 71 -0.13 19.34 15.38
CA ARG A 71 0.98 20.14 14.86
C ARG A 71 0.54 21.48 14.28
N VAL A 72 -0.50 21.47 13.45
CA VAL A 72 -1.02 22.64 12.73
C VAL A 72 -1.80 23.55 13.66
N ARG A 73 -2.59 22.99 14.58
CA ARG A 73 -3.43 23.75 15.53
C ARG A 73 -2.84 23.85 16.93
N LYS A 74 -1.51 24.02 17.01
CA LYS A 74 -0.79 24.16 18.28
C LYS A 74 -1.28 25.35 19.13
N ASP A 75 -1.90 26.34 18.49
CA ASP A 75 -2.58 27.49 19.14
C ASP A 75 -3.68 27.06 20.13
N ILE A 76 -4.42 26.00 19.81
CA ILE A 76 -5.53 25.49 20.63
C ILE A 76 -5.30 24.06 21.14
N MET A 77 -4.35 23.34 20.56
CA MET A 77 -3.95 21.97 20.92
C MET A 77 -2.46 21.94 21.25
N PRO A 78 -2.00 22.52 22.38
CA PRO A 78 -0.59 22.68 22.71
C PRO A 78 0.07 21.37 23.18
N PHE A 79 -0.28 20.24 22.56
CA PHE A 79 0.24 18.90 22.85
C PHE A 79 1.24 18.49 21.77
N THR A 80 2.17 17.61 22.14
CA THR A 80 3.21 17.12 21.23
C THR A 80 3.20 15.60 21.17
N THR A 81 3.74 15.07 20.07
CA THR A 81 4.03 13.65 19.89
C THR A 81 5.49 13.48 19.48
N GLY A 82 6.03 12.28 19.61
CA GLY A 82 7.37 11.94 19.10
C GLY A 82 7.38 11.54 17.62
N ILE A 83 6.28 11.75 16.89
CA ILE A 83 6.13 11.26 15.51
C ILE A 83 6.85 12.17 14.54
N ASN A 84 7.71 11.59 13.71
CA ASN A 84 8.32 12.30 12.59
C ASN A 84 7.31 12.44 11.45
N THR A 85 6.72 13.63 11.31
CA THR A 85 5.63 13.88 10.36
C THR A 85 6.05 13.75 8.90
N THR A 86 7.33 13.95 8.58
CA THR A 86 7.84 13.81 7.21
C THR A 86 7.83 12.37 6.69
N LEU A 87 7.52 11.39 7.54
CA LEU A 87 7.38 9.98 7.16
C LEU A 87 5.92 9.56 6.94
N LEU A 88 4.94 10.43 7.18
CA LEU A 88 3.52 10.06 7.15
C LEU A 88 3.06 9.58 5.77
N ASN A 89 3.42 10.30 4.70
CA ASN A 89 3.08 9.91 3.33
C ASN A 89 3.69 8.54 2.96
N ARG A 90 4.95 8.31 3.33
CA ARG A 90 5.62 7.02 3.10
C ARG A 90 4.96 5.88 3.89
N ALA A 91 4.63 6.11 5.16
CA ALA A 91 3.94 5.13 6.00
C ALA A 91 2.55 4.78 5.44
N SER A 92 1.80 5.79 4.97
CA SER A 92 0.51 5.63 4.30
C SER A 92 0.61 4.72 3.07
N LYS A 93 1.58 4.98 2.17
CA LYS A 93 1.84 4.18 0.98
C LYS A 93 2.25 2.74 1.32
N LEU A 94 3.10 2.56 2.33
CA LEU A 94 3.51 1.23 2.79
C LEU A 94 2.31 0.40 3.29
N VAL A 95 1.45 0.98 4.13
CA VAL A 95 0.26 0.31 4.65
C VAL A 95 -0.72 -0.02 3.52
N SER A 96 -0.95 0.91 2.60
CA SER A 96 -1.77 0.67 1.39
C SER A 96 -1.23 -0.50 0.57
N ASN A 97 0.09 -0.55 0.32
CA ASN A 97 0.73 -1.62 -0.44
C ASN A 97 0.63 -2.98 0.25
N VAL A 98 0.89 -3.06 1.55
CA VAL A 98 0.88 -4.32 2.31
C VAL A 98 -0.54 -4.87 2.44
N THR A 99 -1.50 -3.98 2.70
CA THR A 99 -2.88 -4.38 2.96
C THR A 99 -3.70 -4.53 1.69
N GLY A 100 -3.33 -3.86 0.59
CA GLY A 100 -4.11 -3.79 -0.63
C GLY A 100 -5.30 -2.83 -0.56
N PHE A 101 -5.54 -2.17 0.59
CA PHE A 101 -6.57 -1.14 0.71
C PHE A 101 -6.06 0.18 0.13
N PRO A 102 -6.65 0.69 -0.97
CA PRO A 102 -6.20 1.93 -1.58
C PRO A 102 -6.49 3.13 -0.67
N VAL A 103 -5.61 4.14 -0.73
CA VAL A 103 -5.85 5.44 -0.09
C VAL A 103 -6.82 6.24 -0.95
N GLN A 104 -7.87 6.80 -0.34
CA GLN A 104 -8.80 7.67 -1.04
C GLN A 104 -8.07 8.90 -1.58
N TYR A 105 -8.40 9.34 -2.80
CA TYR A 105 -7.68 10.46 -3.44
C TYR A 105 -7.80 11.75 -2.63
N ASN A 106 -8.95 11.97 -2.01
CA ASN A 106 -9.26 13.11 -1.14
C ASN A 106 -9.05 12.82 0.36
N LYS A 107 -8.32 11.75 0.72
CA LYS A 107 -7.98 11.46 2.13
C LYS A 107 -7.20 12.64 2.71
N ALA A 108 -7.59 13.12 3.89
CA ALA A 108 -6.86 14.19 4.55
C ALA A 108 -5.40 13.79 4.80
N ILE A 109 -4.50 14.77 4.69
CA ILE A 109 -3.05 14.67 4.92
C ILE A 109 -2.27 13.87 3.87
N VAL A 110 -2.74 12.68 3.50
CA VAL A 110 -1.97 11.70 2.68
C VAL A 110 -2.64 11.33 1.36
N GLY A 111 -3.82 11.88 1.07
CA GLY A 111 -4.50 11.67 -0.21
C GLY A 111 -3.77 12.35 -1.37
N LYS A 112 -3.87 11.75 -2.56
CA LYS A 112 -3.26 12.28 -3.80
C LYS A 112 -3.62 13.75 -4.06
N ASN A 113 -4.85 14.15 -3.71
CA ASN A 113 -5.39 15.47 -3.95
C ASN A 113 -5.26 16.41 -2.74
N ALA A 114 -4.66 15.97 -1.63
CA ALA A 114 -4.62 16.74 -0.38
C ALA A 114 -3.87 18.08 -0.50
N PHE A 115 -2.99 18.20 -1.50
CA PHE A 115 -2.17 19.39 -1.79
C PHE A 115 -2.31 19.85 -3.25
N SER A 116 -3.39 19.44 -3.93
CA SER A 116 -3.60 19.77 -5.35
C SER A 116 -4.56 20.95 -5.51
N HIS A 117 -4.20 21.90 -6.37
CA HIS A 117 -5.00 23.11 -6.65
C HIS A 117 -5.37 23.19 -8.14
N GLU A 118 -6.63 22.92 -8.48
CA GLU A 118 -7.10 22.91 -9.87
C GLU A 118 -7.70 24.25 -10.32
N SER A 119 -8.19 25.08 -9.40
CA SER A 119 -8.87 26.32 -9.72
C SER A 119 -7.89 27.47 -9.98
N GLY A 120 -8.04 28.18 -11.09
CA GLY A 120 -7.17 29.32 -11.45
C GLY A 120 -7.17 30.46 -10.42
N ILE A 121 -8.28 30.64 -9.69
CA ILE A 121 -8.34 31.61 -8.57
C ILE A 121 -7.62 31.11 -7.32
N HIS A 122 -7.55 29.79 -7.10
CA HIS A 122 -6.78 29.22 -6.00
C HIS A 122 -5.29 29.31 -6.29
N GLN A 123 -4.88 29.04 -7.55
CA GLN A 123 -3.50 29.20 -8.00
C GLN A 123 -3.00 30.64 -7.88
N ASP A 124 -3.79 31.63 -8.32
CA ASP A 124 -3.44 33.05 -8.20
C ASP A 124 -3.28 33.48 -6.73
N GLY A 125 -4.16 33.04 -5.83
CA GLY A 125 -4.02 33.36 -4.41
C GLY A 125 -2.85 32.63 -3.74
N MET A 126 -2.54 31.39 -4.14
CA MET A 126 -1.36 30.67 -3.65
C MET A 126 -0.05 31.35 -4.07
N LEU A 127 0.02 31.85 -5.32
CA LEU A 127 1.17 32.60 -5.83
C LEU A 127 1.40 33.91 -5.07
N LYS A 128 0.33 34.53 -4.56
CA LYS A 128 0.38 35.76 -3.76
C LYS A 128 0.74 35.48 -2.30
N ASN A 129 0.14 34.45 -1.71
CA ASN A 129 0.46 33.96 -0.38
C ASN A 129 -0.01 32.51 -0.23
N VAL A 130 0.93 31.59 -0.03
CA VAL A 130 0.69 30.15 0.10
C VAL A 130 -0.26 29.82 1.26
N GLU A 131 -0.16 30.54 2.38
CA GLU A 131 -1.00 30.34 3.57
C GLU A 131 -2.48 30.66 3.34
N THR A 132 -2.83 31.31 2.22
CA THR A 132 -4.22 31.65 1.88
C THR A 132 -5.09 30.40 1.68
N TYR A 133 -4.50 29.33 1.13
CA TYR A 133 -5.22 28.10 0.79
C TYR A 133 -4.57 26.84 1.36
N GLU A 134 -3.33 26.91 1.84
CA GLU A 134 -2.64 25.79 2.45
C GLU A 134 -2.51 25.99 3.97
N ILE A 135 -3.28 25.22 4.74
CA ILE A 135 -3.20 25.20 6.20
C ILE A 135 -1.88 24.56 6.72
N MET A 136 -1.17 23.84 5.85
CA MET A 136 0.10 23.17 6.11
C MET A 136 0.81 22.93 4.78
N ARG A 137 2.14 22.79 4.80
CA ARG A 137 2.91 22.58 3.58
C ARG A 137 3.05 21.09 3.24
N PRO A 138 3.15 20.71 1.95
CA PRO A 138 3.36 19.33 1.53
C PRO A 138 4.60 18.68 2.19
N GLU A 139 5.67 19.44 2.38
CA GLU A 139 6.92 18.92 2.93
C GLU A 139 6.79 18.52 4.41
N ASP A 140 5.84 19.15 5.14
CA ASP A 140 5.62 18.87 6.56
C ASP A 140 5.12 17.42 6.78
N VAL A 141 4.58 16.77 5.73
CA VAL A 141 4.06 15.39 5.74
C VAL A 141 4.86 14.42 4.86
N GLY A 142 5.95 14.88 4.25
CA GLY A 142 6.79 14.07 3.37
C GLY A 142 6.25 13.95 1.93
N VAL A 143 5.53 14.96 1.45
CA VAL A 143 5.19 15.09 0.03
C VAL A 143 6.22 16.03 -0.61
N ASN A 144 6.98 15.55 -1.59
CA ASN A 144 8.00 16.36 -2.27
C ASN A 144 7.31 17.34 -3.24
N ALA A 145 7.64 18.64 -3.13
CA ALA A 145 7.09 19.75 -3.93
C ALA A 145 7.26 19.58 -5.45
N THR A 146 8.20 18.75 -5.88
CA THR A 146 8.46 18.47 -7.30
C THR A 146 8.72 16.97 -7.45
N SER A 147 7.68 16.23 -7.84
CA SER A 147 7.91 14.91 -8.42
C SER A 147 8.64 15.12 -9.75
N LEU A 148 9.95 14.90 -9.74
CA LEU A 148 10.74 14.77 -10.96
C LEU A 148 10.22 13.52 -11.66
N MET A 149 9.24 13.71 -12.56
CA MET A 149 8.63 12.61 -13.29
C MET A 149 9.70 11.94 -14.14
N LEU A 150 9.97 10.67 -13.84
CA LEU A 150 10.94 9.92 -14.60
C LEU A 150 10.29 9.44 -15.90
N GLY A 151 11.09 9.38 -16.97
CA GLY A 151 10.64 8.93 -18.28
C GLY A 151 11.76 8.19 -19.00
N LYS A 152 11.53 7.86 -20.27
CA LYS A 152 12.47 7.09 -21.09
C LYS A 152 13.89 7.64 -21.10
N LEU A 153 14.06 8.96 -20.99
CA LEU A 153 15.36 9.63 -21.02
C LEU A 153 16.04 9.71 -19.65
N SER A 154 15.36 9.32 -18.57
CA SER A 154 15.92 9.35 -17.22
C SER A 154 17.05 8.32 -17.07
N GLY A 155 18.20 8.79 -16.64
CA GLY A 155 19.39 7.98 -16.39
C GLY A 155 19.42 7.35 -15.00
N ARG A 156 20.44 6.54 -14.74
CA ARG A 156 20.64 5.82 -13.47
C ARG A 156 20.66 6.75 -12.25
N HIS A 157 21.31 7.90 -12.37
CA HIS A 157 21.42 8.86 -11.28
C HIS A 157 20.03 9.39 -10.87
N ALA A 158 19.26 9.89 -11.83
CA ALA A 158 17.89 10.37 -11.58
C ALA A 158 16.97 9.28 -10.99
N PHE A 159 17.12 8.02 -11.42
CA PHE A 159 16.37 6.90 -10.83
C PHE A 159 16.79 6.61 -9.39
N ARG A 160 18.10 6.67 -9.07
CA ARG A 160 18.61 6.49 -7.71
C ARG A 160 18.13 7.58 -6.77
N ASP A 161 18.26 8.84 -7.17
CA ASP A 161 17.80 9.98 -6.37
C ASP A 161 16.29 9.87 -6.11
N LYS A 162 15.53 9.41 -7.11
CA LYS A 162 14.09 9.18 -6.96
C LYS A 162 13.79 8.07 -5.95
N LEU A 163 14.48 6.93 -6.03
CA LEU A 163 14.35 5.84 -5.06
C LEU A 163 14.68 6.30 -3.64
N GLU A 164 15.77 7.04 -3.46
CA GLU A 164 16.17 7.60 -2.17
C GLU A 164 15.14 8.60 -1.64
N SER A 165 14.58 9.45 -2.50
CA SER A 165 13.50 10.39 -2.14
C SER A 165 12.21 9.68 -1.70
N MET A 166 11.98 8.47 -2.22
CA MET A 166 10.88 7.59 -1.83
C MET A 166 11.25 6.72 -0.61
N GLY A 167 12.49 6.84 -0.14
CA GLY A 167 13.02 6.15 1.03
C GLY A 167 13.51 4.73 0.76
N TYR A 168 13.63 4.30 -0.49
CA TYR A 168 14.23 3.03 -0.87
C TYR A 168 15.75 3.16 -0.91
N VAL A 169 16.43 2.30 -0.17
CA VAL A 169 17.88 2.11 -0.27
C VAL A 169 18.09 0.70 -0.80
N LEU A 170 18.61 0.61 -2.02
CA LEU A 170 18.83 -0.67 -2.70
C LEU A 170 20.32 -0.92 -2.88
N GLU A 171 20.74 -2.15 -2.59
CA GLU A 171 22.05 -2.67 -2.96
C GLU A 171 22.23 -2.68 -4.49
N GLU A 172 23.48 -2.69 -4.95
CA GLU A 172 23.80 -2.45 -6.36
C GLU A 172 23.14 -3.45 -7.33
N GLU A 173 23.05 -4.72 -6.94
CA GLU A 173 22.38 -5.76 -7.73
C GLU A 173 20.87 -5.54 -7.84
N ALA A 174 20.19 -5.28 -6.72
CA ALA A 174 18.75 -4.98 -6.70
C ALA A 174 18.44 -3.67 -7.44
N PHE A 175 19.30 -2.66 -7.32
CA PHE A 175 19.20 -1.41 -8.06
C PHE A 175 19.31 -1.64 -9.58
N ASN A 176 20.24 -2.47 -10.03
CA ASN A 176 20.43 -2.77 -11.45
C ASN A 176 19.19 -3.42 -12.07
N ASP A 177 18.60 -4.40 -11.38
CA ASP A 177 17.39 -5.07 -11.81
C ASP A 177 16.19 -4.10 -11.83
N ALA A 178 15.99 -3.33 -10.76
CA ALA A 178 14.93 -2.31 -10.69
C ALA A 178 15.08 -1.26 -11.82
N PHE A 179 16.30 -0.82 -12.11
CA PHE A 179 16.57 0.15 -13.17
C PHE A 179 16.27 -0.42 -14.56
N LYS A 180 16.60 -1.69 -14.82
CA LYS A 180 16.29 -2.35 -16.09
C LYS A 180 14.78 -2.39 -16.32
N ARG A 181 14.01 -2.81 -15.31
CA ARG A 181 12.54 -2.86 -15.40
C ARG A 181 11.93 -1.47 -15.53
N PHE A 182 12.51 -0.48 -14.85
CA PHE A 182 12.14 0.92 -15.04
C PHE A 182 12.30 1.36 -16.50
N LYS A 183 13.39 0.98 -17.17
CA LYS A 183 13.59 1.27 -18.60
C LYS A 183 12.55 0.56 -19.48
N ASP A 184 12.28 -0.71 -19.21
CA ASP A 184 11.27 -1.49 -19.94
C ASP A 184 9.85 -0.91 -19.75
N LEU A 185 9.58 -0.32 -18.59
CA LEU A 185 8.31 0.37 -18.31
C LEU A 185 8.27 1.74 -18.97
N ALA A 186 9.35 2.52 -18.89
CA ALA A 186 9.46 3.85 -19.48
C ALA A 186 9.49 3.82 -21.02
N ASP A 187 9.82 2.68 -21.64
CA ASP A 187 9.68 2.48 -23.09
C ASP A 187 8.22 2.31 -23.51
N ARG A 188 7.37 1.78 -22.62
CA ARG A 188 5.94 1.57 -22.85
C ARG A 188 5.08 2.74 -22.42
N LYS A 189 5.59 3.61 -21.54
CA LYS A 189 4.84 4.70 -20.90
C LYS A 189 5.57 6.03 -21.00
N LYS A 190 4.84 7.09 -21.36
CA LYS A 190 5.41 8.43 -21.52
C LYS A 190 5.95 9.02 -20.21
N HIS A 191 5.27 8.74 -19.10
CA HIS A 191 5.64 9.18 -17.74
C HIS A 191 5.52 8.02 -16.75
N VAL A 192 6.57 7.79 -15.96
CA VAL A 192 6.60 6.79 -14.90
C VAL A 192 6.38 7.49 -13.56
N PHE A 193 5.34 7.08 -12.84
CA PHE A 193 4.93 7.66 -11.56
C PHE A 193 5.60 6.95 -10.38
N ASP A 194 5.57 7.57 -9.21
CA ASP A 194 6.16 7.05 -7.97
C ASP A 194 5.57 5.68 -7.61
N GLU A 195 4.28 5.48 -7.84
CA GLU A 195 3.57 4.23 -7.61
C GLU A 195 4.10 3.10 -8.51
N ASP A 196 4.46 3.43 -9.75
CA ASP A 196 5.07 2.49 -10.70
C ASP A 196 6.46 2.08 -10.21
N ILE A 197 7.28 3.04 -9.78
CA ILE A 197 8.62 2.81 -9.26
C ILE A 197 8.57 1.96 -7.98
N ALA A 198 7.66 2.27 -7.07
CA ALA A 198 7.46 1.48 -5.85
C ALA A 198 7.11 0.03 -6.19
N ALA A 199 6.21 -0.20 -7.16
CA ALA A 199 5.87 -1.55 -7.60
C ALA A 199 7.07 -2.31 -8.19
N LEU A 200 7.91 -1.65 -8.98
CA LEU A 200 9.12 -2.26 -9.55
C LEU A 200 10.12 -2.71 -8.48
N VAL A 201 10.28 -1.91 -7.42
CA VAL A 201 11.18 -2.20 -6.30
C VAL A 201 10.63 -3.34 -5.44
N ASP A 202 9.33 -3.29 -5.12
CA ASP A 202 8.65 -4.33 -4.35
C ASP A 202 8.71 -5.69 -5.09
N ASP A 203 8.55 -5.68 -6.41
CA ASP A 203 8.69 -6.87 -7.26
C ASP A 203 10.15 -7.34 -7.35
N GLY A 204 11.14 -6.43 -7.34
CA GLY A 204 12.57 -6.76 -7.42
C GLY A 204 13.09 -7.48 -6.18
N ILE A 205 12.72 -6.99 -5.00
CA ILE A 205 13.09 -7.58 -3.70
C ILE A 205 12.51 -9.00 -3.54
N MET A 206 11.38 -9.28 -4.19
CA MET A 206 10.73 -10.59 -4.19
C MET A 206 11.41 -11.64 -5.07
N ARG A 207 12.04 -11.24 -6.20
CA ARG A 207 12.57 -12.17 -7.21
C ARG A 207 13.82 -12.94 -6.80
N GLY A 208 14.52 -12.52 -5.74
CA GLY A 208 15.66 -13.27 -5.19
C GLY A 208 15.30 -14.69 -4.71
N HIS A 209 14.00 -15.01 -4.62
CA HIS A 209 13.46 -16.30 -4.16
C HIS A 209 12.34 -16.86 -5.06
N ASP A 210 12.22 -16.46 -6.33
CA ASP A 210 11.14 -16.92 -7.20
C ASP A 210 11.25 -18.43 -7.50
N THR A 211 10.54 -19.24 -6.72
CA THR A 211 10.44 -20.69 -6.91
C THR A 211 9.58 -21.03 -8.12
N ILE A 212 8.57 -20.20 -8.40
CA ILE A 212 7.64 -20.35 -9.53
C ILE A 212 7.76 -19.13 -10.45
N VAL A 213 7.93 -19.38 -11.75
CA VAL A 213 8.09 -18.34 -12.78
C VAL A 213 7.14 -18.61 -13.95
N ILE A 214 6.38 -17.61 -14.37
CA ILE A 214 5.55 -17.68 -15.60
C ILE A 214 6.47 -17.52 -16.82
N LYS A 215 6.46 -18.50 -17.72
CA LYS A 215 7.22 -18.47 -18.99
C LYS A 215 6.38 -18.04 -20.18
N ALA A 216 5.09 -18.42 -20.18
CA ALA A 216 4.16 -18.04 -21.21
C ALA A 216 2.74 -18.01 -20.64
N LEU A 217 1.94 -17.08 -21.12
CA LEU A 217 0.51 -16.99 -20.86
C LEU A 217 -0.18 -16.57 -22.15
N ARG A 218 -1.20 -17.33 -22.55
CA ARG A 218 -2.18 -16.95 -23.57
C ARG A 218 -3.57 -17.08 -22.96
N VAL A 219 -4.36 -16.03 -23.09
CA VAL A 219 -5.75 -16.00 -22.63
C VAL A 219 -6.64 -15.74 -23.83
N GLU A 220 -7.69 -16.53 -23.96
CA GLU A 220 -8.71 -16.36 -24.98
C GLU A 220 -10.06 -16.18 -24.29
N ALA A 221 -10.72 -15.06 -24.53
CA ALA A 221 -11.99 -14.71 -23.91
C ALA A 221 -12.80 -13.82 -24.86
N GLY A 222 -14.13 -13.93 -24.78
CA GLY A 222 -15.06 -13.13 -25.58
C GLY A 222 -16.51 -13.47 -25.26
N THR A 223 -17.44 -12.61 -25.68
CA THR A 223 -18.87 -12.85 -25.51
C THR A 223 -19.28 -14.09 -26.31
N GLY A 224 -19.87 -15.09 -25.64
CA GLY A 224 -20.30 -16.35 -26.26
C GLY A 224 -19.18 -17.37 -26.47
N VAL A 225 -17.96 -17.10 -25.99
CA VAL A 225 -16.82 -18.02 -26.04
C VAL A 225 -16.50 -18.46 -24.61
N VAL A 226 -16.22 -19.75 -24.42
CA VAL A 226 -15.76 -20.26 -23.13
C VAL A 226 -14.33 -19.73 -22.88
N PRO A 227 -14.08 -18.94 -21.81
CA PRO A 227 -12.77 -18.42 -21.52
C PRO A 227 -11.75 -19.53 -21.26
N THR A 228 -10.58 -19.44 -21.89
CA THR A 228 -9.48 -20.39 -21.73
C THR A 228 -8.16 -19.70 -21.45
N ALA A 229 -7.31 -20.34 -20.65
CA ALA A 229 -5.95 -19.92 -20.38
C ALA A 229 -4.97 -21.06 -20.67
N SER A 230 -4.04 -20.82 -21.59
CA SER A 230 -2.88 -21.68 -21.84
C SER A 230 -1.67 -21.06 -21.14
N MET A 231 -1.09 -21.78 -20.20
CA MET A 231 0.00 -21.27 -19.36
C MET A 231 1.18 -22.23 -19.36
N THR A 232 2.39 -21.67 -19.31
CA THR A 232 3.63 -22.40 -19.05
C THR A 232 4.29 -21.85 -17.79
N LEU A 233 4.50 -22.70 -16.78
CA LEU A 233 5.22 -22.37 -15.56
C LEU A 233 6.58 -23.10 -15.53
N SER A 234 7.55 -22.45 -14.89
CA SER A 234 8.85 -23.02 -14.56
C SER A 234 9.02 -23.01 -13.04
N PHE A 235 9.30 -24.16 -12.45
CA PHE A 235 9.56 -24.32 -11.01
C PHE A 235 10.36 -25.60 -10.76
N ASP A 236 11.18 -25.64 -9.72
CA ASP A 236 12.00 -26.81 -9.33
C ASP A 236 12.79 -27.45 -10.49
N GLY A 237 13.31 -26.62 -11.41
CA GLY A 237 14.04 -27.06 -12.61
C GLY A 237 13.18 -27.69 -13.71
N GLN A 238 11.86 -27.77 -13.54
CA GLN A 238 10.91 -28.30 -14.53
C GLN A 238 10.16 -27.17 -15.23
N VAL A 239 9.73 -27.44 -16.46
CA VAL A 239 8.83 -26.57 -17.24
C VAL A 239 7.60 -27.38 -17.59
N LYS A 240 6.42 -26.88 -17.21
CA LYS A 240 5.12 -27.54 -17.45
C LYS A 240 4.15 -26.58 -18.11
N SER A 241 3.28 -27.12 -18.96
CA SER A 241 2.24 -26.37 -19.66
C SER A 241 0.87 -27.02 -19.50
N ALA A 242 -0.17 -26.20 -19.38
CA ALA A 242 -1.56 -26.63 -19.27
C ALA A 242 -2.47 -25.64 -19.97
N THR A 243 -3.62 -26.14 -20.45
CA THR A 243 -4.69 -25.32 -21.01
C THR A 243 -5.97 -25.63 -20.28
N VAL A 244 -6.55 -24.62 -19.63
CA VAL A 244 -7.69 -24.78 -18.72
C VAL A 244 -8.79 -23.80 -19.08
N SER A 245 -10.04 -24.26 -18.97
CA SER A 245 -11.24 -23.42 -19.14
C SER A 245 -11.72 -22.89 -17.79
N GLY A 246 -12.36 -21.73 -17.80
CA GLY A 246 -12.94 -21.12 -16.59
C GLY A 246 -14.22 -20.35 -16.88
N GLU A 247 -14.89 -19.91 -15.82
CA GLU A 247 -16.09 -19.07 -15.91
C GLU A 247 -15.75 -17.66 -16.43
N GLY A 248 -14.50 -17.24 -16.27
CA GLY A 248 -13.94 -15.99 -16.74
C GLY A 248 -12.44 -16.14 -17.04
N PRO A 249 -11.82 -15.17 -17.72
CA PRO A 249 -10.39 -15.26 -18.05
C PRO A 249 -9.50 -15.33 -16.81
N VAL A 250 -9.83 -14.59 -15.75
CA VAL A 250 -9.10 -14.67 -14.47
C VAL A 250 -9.27 -16.03 -13.79
N ASP A 251 -10.48 -16.59 -13.80
CA ASP A 251 -10.73 -17.93 -13.25
C ASP A 251 -9.95 -19.01 -14.03
N ALA A 252 -9.93 -18.94 -15.35
CA ALA A 252 -9.14 -19.83 -16.19
C ALA A 252 -7.65 -19.75 -15.88
N ILE A 253 -7.11 -18.53 -15.69
CA ILE A 253 -5.72 -18.29 -15.28
C ILE A 253 -5.43 -18.94 -13.92
N PHE A 254 -6.29 -18.72 -12.92
CA PHE A 254 -6.06 -19.26 -11.57
C PHE A 254 -6.20 -20.78 -11.52
N LYS A 255 -7.14 -21.35 -12.29
CA LYS A 255 -7.25 -22.80 -12.46
C LYS A 255 -6.02 -23.39 -13.16
N ALA A 256 -5.51 -22.75 -14.21
CA ALA A 256 -4.28 -23.17 -14.87
C ALA A 256 -3.07 -23.17 -13.92
N ILE A 257 -2.94 -22.14 -13.06
CA ILE A 257 -1.89 -22.12 -12.02
C ILE A 257 -2.05 -23.28 -11.05
N ARG A 258 -3.27 -23.56 -10.56
CA ARG A 258 -3.53 -24.68 -9.63
C ARG A 258 -3.29 -26.05 -10.25
N GLU A 259 -3.58 -26.21 -11.54
CA GLU A 259 -3.33 -27.46 -12.25
C GLU A 259 -1.81 -27.69 -12.44
N LEU A 260 -1.09 -26.63 -12.82
CA LEU A 260 0.36 -26.68 -13.01
C LEU A 260 1.14 -26.82 -11.70
N TYR A 261 0.68 -26.16 -10.65
CA TYR A 261 1.27 -26.17 -9.32
C TYR A 261 0.18 -26.41 -8.25
N PRO A 262 -0.17 -27.68 -7.97
CA PRO A 262 -1.18 -28.01 -6.96
C PRO A 262 -0.82 -27.49 -5.56
N HIS A 263 -1.75 -26.79 -4.92
CA HIS A 263 -1.58 -26.24 -3.57
C HIS A 263 -2.91 -26.13 -2.82
N SER A 264 -2.87 -26.00 -1.50
CA SER A 264 -4.05 -25.83 -0.63
C SER A 264 -4.44 -24.37 -0.36
N ALA A 265 -3.69 -23.40 -0.90
CA ALA A 265 -3.96 -21.99 -0.65
C ALA A 265 -5.32 -21.52 -1.20
N ASN A 266 -6.10 -20.86 -0.34
CA ASN A 266 -7.40 -20.27 -0.63
C ASN A 266 -7.26 -18.82 -1.08
N LEU A 267 -7.99 -18.44 -2.12
CA LEU A 267 -8.06 -17.05 -2.58
C LEU A 267 -9.00 -16.24 -1.67
N GLN A 268 -8.45 -15.31 -0.91
CA GLN A 268 -9.20 -14.44 0.00
C GLN A 268 -9.57 -13.10 -0.64
N LEU A 269 -8.68 -12.55 -1.47
CA LEU A 269 -8.88 -11.26 -2.12
C LEU A 269 -8.32 -11.32 -3.54
N PHE A 270 -9.10 -10.81 -4.48
CA PHE A 270 -8.65 -10.44 -5.82
C PHE A 270 -9.15 -9.02 -6.08
N GLN A 271 -8.22 -8.08 -6.27
CA GLN A 271 -8.55 -6.68 -6.46
C GLN A 271 -7.70 -6.09 -7.59
N ILE A 272 -8.37 -5.38 -8.49
CA ILE A 272 -7.74 -4.67 -9.61
C ILE A 272 -7.93 -3.17 -9.37
N ASN A 273 -6.85 -2.41 -9.43
CA ASN A 273 -6.88 -0.96 -9.37
C ASN A 273 -6.21 -0.41 -10.63
N ALA A 274 -6.83 0.59 -11.27
CA ALA A 274 -6.14 1.38 -12.28
C ALA A 274 -5.10 2.26 -11.56
N VAL A 275 -3.85 2.21 -12.02
CA VAL A 275 -2.76 2.99 -11.43
C VAL A 275 -2.74 4.41 -11.98
N THR A 276 -3.03 4.55 -13.27
CA THR A 276 -2.96 5.83 -13.96
C THR A 276 -4.19 6.10 -14.80
N GLU A 277 -4.35 7.37 -15.17
CA GLU A 277 -5.38 7.84 -16.09
C GLU A 277 -4.91 7.63 -17.54
N GLY A 278 -5.86 7.51 -18.48
CA GLY A 278 -5.56 7.33 -19.90
C GLY A 278 -5.82 5.90 -20.41
N THR A 279 -5.73 5.74 -21.73
CA THR A 279 -5.93 4.43 -22.41
C THR A 279 -4.72 3.50 -22.28
N ASP A 280 -3.60 4.01 -21.79
CA ASP A 280 -2.37 3.30 -21.44
C ASP A 280 -2.27 3.00 -19.92
N ALA A 281 -3.39 3.09 -19.21
CA ALA A 281 -3.47 2.84 -17.77
C ALA A 281 -2.95 1.44 -17.41
N GLN A 282 -1.99 1.39 -16.49
CA GLN A 282 -1.52 0.14 -15.92
C GLN A 282 -2.55 -0.39 -14.91
N ALA A 283 -2.82 -1.69 -14.95
CA ALA A 283 -3.59 -2.35 -13.92
C ALA A 283 -2.64 -2.88 -12.85
N THR A 284 -2.83 -2.46 -11.60
CA THR A 284 -2.26 -3.14 -10.44
C THR A 284 -3.26 -4.17 -9.95
N VAL A 285 -2.83 -5.41 -9.88
CA VAL A 285 -3.60 -6.51 -9.32
C VAL A 285 -3.01 -6.94 -7.99
N ASN A 286 -3.85 -7.03 -6.96
CA ASN A 286 -3.53 -7.60 -5.67
C ASN A 286 -4.26 -8.94 -5.51
N VAL A 287 -3.52 -9.99 -5.15
CA VAL A 287 -4.05 -11.32 -4.83
C VAL A 287 -3.66 -11.65 -3.40
N ARG A 288 -4.64 -11.90 -2.53
CA ARG A 288 -4.39 -12.42 -1.19
C ARG A 288 -4.70 -13.90 -1.13
N LEU A 289 -3.69 -14.69 -0.80
CA LEU A 289 -3.81 -16.12 -0.55
C LEU A 289 -3.73 -16.39 0.95
N GLU A 290 -4.48 -17.38 1.41
CA GLU A 290 -4.46 -17.91 2.76
C GLU A 290 -4.17 -19.41 2.74
N GLU A 291 -3.29 -19.86 3.62
CA GLU A 291 -3.08 -21.28 3.85
C GLU A 291 -2.71 -21.53 5.31
N ASN A 292 -3.41 -22.47 5.97
CA ASN A 292 -3.17 -22.86 7.36
C ASN A 292 -3.15 -21.66 8.33
N GLY A 293 -4.09 -20.72 8.17
CA GLY A 293 -4.21 -19.51 8.98
C GLY A 293 -3.22 -18.41 8.62
N ARG A 294 -2.39 -18.60 7.59
CA ARG A 294 -1.38 -17.62 7.16
C ARG A 294 -1.81 -16.93 5.89
N THR A 295 -1.82 -15.60 5.91
CA THR A 295 -2.11 -14.79 4.73
C THR A 295 -0.84 -14.22 4.11
N VAL A 296 -0.85 -14.12 2.79
CA VAL A 296 0.15 -13.42 1.97
C VAL A 296 -0.56 -12.66 0.87
N THR A 297 -0.08 -11.46 0.56
CA THR A 297 -0.57 -10.67 -0.57
C THR A 297 0.51 -10.62 -1.64
N GLY A 298 0.22 -11.16 -2.81
CA GLY A 298 0.98 -10.93 -4.04
C GLY A 298 0.43 -9.71 -4.77
N LYS A 299 1.32 -8.95 -5.40
CA LYS A 299 0.99 -7.77 -6.19
C LYS A 299 1.74 -7.89 -7.50
N ALA A 300 1.13 -7.42 -8.58
CA ALA A 300 1.81 -7.21 -9.85
C ALA A 300 1.12 -6.10 -10.62
N SER A 301 1.88 -5.40 -11.45
CA SER A 301 1.37 -4.32 -12.28
C SER A 301 1.72 -4.58 -13.74
N ASP A 302 0.75 -4.56 -14.64
CA ASP A 302 0.96 -4.71 -16.08
C ASP A 302 -0.10 -3.92 -16.86
N THR A 303 0.23 -3.49 -18.06
CA THR A 303 -0.74 -2.92 -19.02
C THR A 303 -1.79 -3.94 -19.43
N ASP A 304 -1.42 -5.22 -19.46
CA ASP A 304 -2.36 -6.33 -19.60
C ASP A 304 -2.86 -6.77 -18.21
N THR A 305 -4.14 -6.50 -17.94
CA THR A 305 -4.77 -6.85 -16.67
C THR A 305 -4.76 -8.36 -16.39
N MET A 306 -4.81 -9.20 -17.43
CA MET A 306 -4.79 -10.66 -17.29
C MET A 306 -3.39 -11.15 -16.93
N ALA A 307 -2.36 -10.56 -17.56
CA ALA A 307 -0.97 -10.83 -17.18
C ALA A 307 -0.70 -10.39 -15.73
N ALA A 308 -1.13 -9.18 -15.34
CA ALA A 308 -1.02 -8.70 -13.97
C ALA A 308 -1.70 -9.64 -12.96
N ALA A 309 -2.88 -10.19 -13.30
CA ALA A 309 -3.56 -11.15 -12.45
C ALA A 309 -2.76 -12.44 -12.25
N ALA A 310 -2.19 -13.00 -13.33
CA ALA A 310 -1.37 -14.19 -13.25
C ALA A 310 -0.10 -13.96 -12.40
N TYR A 311 0.62 -12.86 -12.65
CA TYR A 311 1.82 -12.50 -11.90
C TYR A 311 1.51 -12.26 -10.43
N ALA A 312 0.44 -11.54 -10.11
CA ALA A 312 0.06 -11.27 -8.72
C ALA A 312 -0.23 -12.56 -7.94
N TYR A 313 -0.86 -13.54 -8.58
CA TYR A 313 -1.11 -14.85 -7.99
C TYR A 313 0.18 -15.65 -7.75
N VAL A 314 1.07 -15.72 -8.74
CA VAL A 314 2.36 -16.40 -8.62
C VAL A 314 3.24 -15.73 -7.57
N ASN A 315 3.25 -14.40 -7.51
CA ASN A 315 3.95 -13.64 -6.47
C ASN A 315 3.39 -13.96 -5.07
N ALA A 316 2.08 -14.13 -4.93
CA ALA A 316 1.46 -14.56 -3.68
C ALA A 316 1.91 -15.98 -3.30
N LEU A 317 1.97 -16.92 -4.25
CA LEU A 317 2.46 -18.27 -4.03
C LEU A 317 3.94 -18.30 -3.62
N ASN A 318 4.82 -17.58 -4.32
CA ASN A 318 6.24 -17.50 -3.96
C ASN A 318 6.42 -16.97 -2.52
N LYS A 319 5.65 -15.93 -2.12
CA LYS A 319 5.63 -15.45 -0.73
C LYS A 319 5.18 -16.52 0.27
N LEU A 320 4.19 -17.34 -0.11
CA LEU A 320 3.70 -18.42 0.73
C LEU A 320 4.79 -19.50 0.92
N LEU A 321 5.51 -19.87 -0.14
CA LEU A 321 6.59 -20.85 -0.11
C LEU A 321 7.73 -20.43 0.81
N VAL A 322 8.16 -19.16 0.75
CA VAL A 322 9.17 -18.62 1.68
C VAL A 322 8.69 -18.72 3.13
N LYS A 323 7.40 -18.46 3.40
CA LYS A 323 6.82 -18.63 4.75
C LYS A 323 6.75 -20.10 5.19
N ARG A 324 6.60 -21.06 4.27
CA ARG A 324 6.66 -22.50 4.58
C ARG A 324 8.07 -22.92 5.02
N GLN A 325 9.10 -22.45 4.33
CA GLN A 325 10.50 -22.80 4.61
C GLN A 325 11.02 -22.24 5.93
N LYS A 326 10.52 -21.08 6.38
CA LYS A 326 10.85 -20.49 7.70
C LYS A 326 10.28 -21.29 8.90
N GLN A 327 9.71 -22.47 8.66
CA GLN A 327 9.01 -23.28 9.66
C GLN A 327 9.70 -24.62 9.98
N GLU A 328 11.00 -24.77 9.70
CA GLU A 328 11.84 -25.69 10.47
C GLU A 328 12.56 -24.89 11.57
N PRO A 329 11.97 -24.70 12.76
CA PRO A 329 12.75 -24.39 13.94
C PRO A 329 13.57 -25.63 14.31
N GLU A 330 14.89 -25.49 14.42
CA GLU A 330 15.69 -26.43 15.21
C GLU A 330 15.00 -26.60 16.57
N ALA A 331 14.74 -27.85 16.96
CA ALA A 331 14.18 -28.15 18.25
C ALA A 331 15.07 -27.51 19.33
N LEU A 332 14.56 -26.46 19.98
CA LEU A 332 15.19 -25.87 21.16
C LEU A 332 15.22 -26.97 22.22
N THR A 333 16.36 -27.63 22.33
CA THR A 333 16.70 -28.52 23.46
C THR A 333 16.63 -27.67 24.72
N VAL A 334 15.53 -27.81 25.46
CA VAL A 334 15.40 -27.21 26.78
C VAL A 334 16.28 -28.03 27.72
N ALA A 335 17.48 -27.54 28.00
CA ALA A 335 18.32 -28.09 29.06
C ALA A 335 17.59 -27.90 30.41
N ARG A 336 17.47 -29.00 31.15
CA ARG A 336 16.93 -29.06 32.51
C ARG A 336 17.87 -28.41 33.52
#